data_AF-A0AAW0HAN4-F1
#
_entry.id   AF-A0AAW0HAN4-F1
#
_cell.length_a   1.000
_cell.length_b   1.000
_cell.length_c   1.000
_cell.angle_alpha   90.00
_cell.angle_beta   90.00
_cell.angle_gamma   90.00
#
_symmetry.space_group_name_H-M   'P 1'
#
loop_
_entity.id
_entity.type
_entity.pdbx_description
1 polymer ?
#
loop_
_entity_poly.entity_id
_entity_poly.type
_entity_poly.pdbx_seq_one_letter_code
_entity_poly.pdbx_strand_id
1 'polypeptide(L)'
;MQAALVIQTWYRRYRARLRARQHYALAIFQSVEYADEQGQMQLSDFFSFMLENYTKTHTLVSRLFETPMQENKDRQECLGLIEVPDSYDGPRLQFPLTFTDIDLLLRAFKKNQVTST
;
A
#
# COMPACT_ATOMS: atom_id res chain seq x y z
N MET A 1 48.55 46.46 -21.27
CA MET A 1 47.75 45.97 -20.12
C MET A 1 46.79 44.82 -20.44
N GLN A 2 46.29 44.66 -21.68
CA GLN A 2 45.32 43.62 -22.04
C GLN A 2 45.79 42.18 -21.77
N ALA A 3 47.07 41.87 -21.99
CA ALA A 3 47.62 40.52 -21.74
C ALA A 3 47.48 40.07 -20.27
N ALA A 4 47.68 40.98 -19.31
CA ALA A 4 47.56 40.66 -17.88
C ALA A 4 46.12 40.29 -17.49
N LEU A 5 45.12 40.97 -18.07
CA LEU A 5 43.70 40.66 -17.84
C LEU A 5 43.31 39.27 -18.38
N VAL A 6 43.86 38.88 -19.54
CA VAL A 6 43.66 37.54 -20.10
C VAL A 6 44.21 36.46 -19.17
N ILE A 7 45.46 36.65 -18.68
CA ILE A 7 46.10 35.71 -17.76
C ILE A 7 45.32 35.59 -16.44
N GLN A 8 44.88 36.71 -15.88
CA GLN A 8 44.09 36.72 -14.64
C GLN A 8 42.75 36.00 -14.81
N THR A 9 42.06 36.24 -15.93
CA THR A 9 40.77 35.61 -16.23
C THR A 9 40.94 34.10 -16.43
N TRP A 10 41.97 33.68 -17.17
CA TRP A 10 42.32 32.27 -17.34
C TRP A 10 42.61 31.60 -16.00
N TYR A 11 43.44 32.23 -15.15
CA TYR A 11 43.81 31.69 -13.85
C TYR A 11 42.61 31.53 -12.92
N ARG A 12 41.71 32.52 -12.87
CA ARG A 12 40.47 32.45 -12.08
C ARG A 12 39.59 31.28 -12.53
N ARG A 13 39.41 31.11 -13.85
CA ARG A 13 38.65 29.98 -14.41
C ARG A 13 39.31 28.63 -14.10
N TYR A 14 40.63 28.54 -14.27
CA TYR A 14 41.39 27.33 -13.95
C TYR A 14 41.24 26.94 -12.47
N ARG A 15 41.42 27.88 -11.55
CA ARG A 15 41.23 27.65 -10.10
C ARG A 15 39.81 27.23 -9.75
N ALA A 16 38.81 27.88 -10.34
CA ALA A 16 37.41 27.51 -10.12
C ALA A 16 37.15 26.06 -10.53
N ARG A 17 37.65 25.65 -11.71
CA ARG A 17 37.56 24.26 -12.18
C ARG A 17 38.30 23.28 -11.28
N LEU A 18 39.49 23.64 -10.80
CA LEU A 18 40.27 22.77 -9.92
C LEU A 18 39.54 22.52 -8.60
N ARG A 19 38.96 23.58 -7.99
CA ARG A 19 38.15 23.44 -6.78
C ARG A 19 36.89 22.62 -7.01
N ALA A 20 36.19 22.85 -8.12
CA ALA A 20 35.01 22.06 -8.47
C ALA A 20 35.38 20.58 -8.57
N ARG A 21 36.48 20.23 -9.24
CA ARG A 21 36.97 18.84 -9.32
C ARG A 21 37.26 18.24 -7.94
N GLN A 22 37.88 19.01 -7.03
CA GLN A 22 38.14 18.54 -5.67
C GLN A 22 36.84 18.28 -4.90
N HIS A 23 35.88 19.21 -4.96
CA HIS A 23 34.58 19.04 -4.32
C HIS A 23 33.81 17.85 -4.88
N TYR A 24 33.77 17.68 -6.21
CA TYR A 24 33.10 16.54 -6.82
C TYR A 24 33.79 15.21 -6.50
N ALA A 25 35.12 15.17 -6.47
CA ALA A 25 35.84 13.97 -6.07
C ALA A 25 35.46 13.55 -4.64
N LEU A 26 35.48 14.50 -3.69
CA LEU A 26 35.07 14.22 -2.32
C LEU A 26 33.60 13.78 -2.24
N ALA A 27 32.70 14.47 -2.96
CA ALA A 27 31.28 14.13 -2.99
C ALA A 27 31.03 12.72 -3.56
N ILE A 28 31.77 12.32 -4.60
CA ILE A 28 31.68 10.96 -5.16
C ILE A 28 32.13 9.94 -4.12
N PHE A 29 33.28 10.14 -3.49
CA PHE A 29 33.77 9.20 -2.46
C PHE A 29 32.79 9.07 -1.30
N GLN A 30 32.26 10.18 -0.80
CA GLN A 30 31.24 10.16 0.26
C GLN A 30 29.98 9.44 -0.19
N SER A 31 29.50 9.69 -1.42
CA SER A 31 28.29 9.02 -1.92
C SER A 31 28.45 7.52 -2.06
N VAL A 32 29.65 7.03 -2.34
CA VAL A 32 29.93 5.59 -2.45
C VAL A 32 30.14 4.97 -1.07
N GLU A 33 30.96 5.59 -0.23
CA GLU A 33 31.29 5.08 1.12
C GLU A 33 30.03 4.99 2.00
N TYR A 34 29.16 6.01 1.92
CA TYR A 34 27.99 6.13 2.79
C TYR A 34 26.68 5.73 2.09
N ALA A 35 26.73 5.08 0.93
CA ALA A 35 25.52 4.65 0.20
C ALA A 35 24.63 3.74 1.06
N ASP A 36 25.23 2.81 1.80
CA ASP A 36 24.50 1.85 2.64
C ASP A 36 23.87 2.53 3.86
N GLU A 37 24.63 3.37 4.57
CA GLU A 37 24.14 4.13 5.73
C GLU A 37 22.94 5.02 5.35
N GLN A 38 23.00 5.67 4.18
CA GLN A 38 21.88 6.46 3.65
C GLN A 38 20.65 5.59 3.37
N GLY A 39 20.84 4.39 2.81
CA GLY A 39 19.76 3.43 2.60
C GLY A 39 19.14 2.96 3.91
N GLN A 40 19.95 2.66 4.92
CA GLN A 40 19.49 2.26 6.25
C GLN A 40 18.69 3.37 6.94
N MET A 41 19.14 4.62 6.86
CA MET A 41 18.42 5.78 7.40
C MET A 41 17.05 5.94 6.72
N GLN A 42 17.02 5.90 5.38
CA GLN A 42 15.76 5.99 4.61
C GLN A 42 14.79 4.86 4.96
N LEU A 43 15.30 3.64 5.15
CA LEU A 43 14.48 2.51 5.59
C LEU A 43 13.93 2.74 7.00
N SER A 44 14.74 3.25 7.92
CA SER A 44 14.28 3.56 9.28
C SER A 44 13.20 4.64 9.31
N ASP A 45 13.34 5.68 8.48
CA ASP A 45 12.35 6.74 8.34
C ASP A 45 11.04 6.18 7.74
N PHE A 46 11.16 5.33 6.72
CA PHE A 46 10.02 4.65 6.12
C PHE A 46 9.27 3.76 7.12
N PHE A 47 9.97 2.92 7.89
CA PHE A 47 9.33 2.06 8.88
C PHE A 47 8.70 2.86 10.02
N SER A 48 9.36 3.93 10.47
CA SER A 48 8.80 4.85 11.47
C SER A 48 7.52 5.49 10.96
N PHE A 49 7.54 6.01 9.73
CA PHE A 49 6.35 6.55 9.08
C PHE A 49 5.23 5.51 8.94
N MET A 50 5.54 4.28 8.53
CA MET A 50 4.53 3.22 8.43
C MET A 50 3.89 2.89 9.78
N LEU A 51 4.69 2.76 10.85
CA LEU A 51 4.18 2.45 12.19
C LEU A 51 3.28 3.57 12.73
N GLU A 52 3.67 4.83 12.51
CA GLU A 52 2.86 5.99 12.92
C GLU A 52 1.53 6.07 12.15
N ASN A 53 1.50 5.70 10.88
CA ASN A 53 0.27 5.72 10.09
C ASN A 53 -0.58 4.46 10.30
N TYR A 54 0.04 3.31 10.58
CA TYR A 54 -0.69 2.08 10.91
C TYR A 54 -1.50 2.24 12.20
N THR A 55 -0.93 2.84 13.24
CA THR A 55 -1.68 3.11 14.48
C THR A 55 -2.87 4.06 14.27
N LYS A 56 -2.69 5.10 13.44
CA LYS A 56 -3.77 6.04 13.06
C LYS A 56 -4.84 5.37 12.19
N THR A 57 -4.46 4.57 11.22
CA THR A 57 -5.42 3.87 10.35
C THR A 57 -6.14 2.75 11.10
N HIS A 58 -5.45 1.97 11.93
CA HIS A 58 -6.09 0.94 12.76
C HIS A 58 -7.08 1.55 13.75
N THR A 59 -6.79 2.69 14.37
CA THR A 59 -7.75 3.36 15.28
C THR A 59 -8.96 3.95 14.54
N LEU A 60 -8.80 4.42 13.31
CA LEU A 60 -9.90 4.87 12.47
C LEU A 60 -10.74 3.69 11.96
N VAL A 61 -10.08 2.62 11.52
CA VAL A 61 -10.72 1.39 11.02
C VAL A 61 -11.42 0.65 12.16
N SER A 62 -10.80 0.53 13.33
CA SER A 62 -11.45 -0.05 14.52
C SER A 62 -12.65 0.80 14.93
N ARG A 63 -12.57 2.14 14.91
CA ARG A 63 -13.72 3.02 15.20
C ARG A 63 -14.86 2.89 14.16
N LEU A 64 -14.52 2.66 12.90
CA LEU A 64 -15.50 2.36 11.85
C LEU A 64 -16.15 0.98 12.04
N PHE A 65 -15.40 -0.02 12.49
CA PHE A 65 -15.91 -1.37 12.80
C PHE A 65 -16.56 -1.49 14.20
N GLU A 66 -16.30 -0.56 15.12
CA GLU A 66 -16.91 -0.46 16.45
C GLU A 66 -18.17 0.42 16.47
N THR A 67 -18.53 1.05 15.35
CA THR A 67 -19.87 1.63 15.16
C THR A 67 -20.89 0.49 15.10
N PRO A 68 -21.97 0.54 15.90
CA PRO A 68 -22.30 -0.54 16.83
C PRO A 68 -22.94 -1.74 16.14
N MET A 69 -22.72 -2.91 16.74
CA MET A 69 -23.39 -4.19 16.51
C MET A 69 -24.95 -4.15 16.43
N GLN A 70 -25.58 -2.99 16.54
CA GLN A 70 -27.01 -2.81 16.37
C GLN A 70 -27.45 -2.99 14.90
N GLU A 71 -26.68 -2.52 13.92
CA GLU A 71 -27.02 -2.66 12.49
C GLU A 71 -26.97 -4.13 12.01
N ASN A 72 -26.16 -4.97 12.65
CA ASN A 72 -26.09 -6.39 12.32
C ASN A 72 -27.31 -7.18 12.83
N LYS A 73 -27.93 -6.79 13.95
CA LYS A 73 -29.16 -7.45 14.44
C LYS A 73 -30.32 -7.24 13.49
N ASP A 74 -30.51 -6.00 13.00
CA ASP A 74 -31.59 -5.66 12.08
C ASP A 74 -31.41 -6.38 10.72
N ARG A 75 -30.17 -6.50 10.23
CA ARG A 75 -29.87 -7.28 9.00
C ARG A 75 -30.11 -8.78 9.16
N GLN A 76 -29.86 -9.34 10.35
CA GLN A 76 -30.10 -10.76 10.63
C GLN A 76 -31.59 -11.08 10.69
N GLU A 77 -32.40 -10.16 11.21
CA GLU A 77 -33.87 -10.27 11.24
C GLU A 77 -34.47 -10.13 9.83
N CYS A 78 -33.92 -9.26 8.97
CA CYS A 78 -34.34 -9.15 7.57
C CYS A 78 -34.10 -10.41 6.72
N LEU A 79 -33.07 -11.22 7.04
CA LEU A 79 -32.77 -12.45 6.29
C LEU A 79 -33.76 -13.59 6.59
N GLY A 80 -34.42 -13.58 7.76
CA GLY A 80 -35.42 -14.58 8.14
C GLY A 80 -36.79 -14.37 7.48
N LEU A 81 -37.03 -13.20 6.89
CA LEU A 81 -38.32 -12.80 6.30
C LEU A 81 -38.42 -13.03 4.79
N ILE A 82 -37.35 -13.47 4.13
CA ILE A 82 -37.36 -13.74 2.70
C ILE A 82 -37.80 -15.20 2.49
N GLU A 83 -39.10 -15.41 2.32
CA GLU A 83 -39.65 -16.71 1.93
C GLU A 83 -39.20 -17.03 0.49
N VAL A 84 -38.36 -18.06 0.35
CA VAL A 84 -37.87 -18.50 -0.96
C VAL A 84 -38.95 -19.39 -1.62
N PRO A 85 -39.52 -18.99 -2.78
CA PRO A 85 -40.56 -19.76 -3.46
C PRO A 85 -40.14 -21.20 -3.77
N ASP A 86 -41.09 -22.14 -3.78
CA ASP A 86 -40.83 -23.55 -4.08
C ASP A 86 -40.30 -23.78 -5.51
N SER A 87 -40.47 -22.80 -6.41
CA SER A 87 -39.96 -22.83 -7.78
C SER A 87 -38.46 -22.56 -7.91
N TYR A 88 -37.77 -22.22 -6.81
CA TYR A 88 -36.32 -22.01 -6.84
C TYR A 88 -35.57 -23.36 -6.90
N ASP A 89 -34.96 -23.63 -8.06
CA ASP A 89 -34.23 -24.86 -8.40
C ASP A 89 -32.72 -24.76 -8.08
N GLY A 90 -32.31 -23.70 -7.39
CA GLY A 90 -30.93 -23.44 -7.00
C GLY A 90 -30.56 -24.00 -5.61
N PRO A 91 -29.27 -23.90 -5.23
CA PRO A 91 -28.80 -24.39 -3.93
C PRO A 91 -29.45 -23.61 -2.78
N ARG A 92 -30.13 -24.31 -1.86
CA ARG A 92 -30.68 -23.75 -0.62
C ARG A 92 -29.70 -23.98 0.51
N LEU A 93 -29.11 -22.90 1.02
CA LEU A 93 -28.14 -22.97 2.11
C LEU A 93 -28.86 -22.88 3.46
N GLN A 94 -28.54 -23.79 4.37
CA GLN A 94 -28.97 -23.72 5.77
C GLN A 94 -27.75 -23.55 6.65
N PHE A 95 -27.86 -22.69 7.66
CA PHE A 95 -26.79 -22.47 8.63
C PHE A 95 -27.06 -23.31 9.89
N PRO A 96 -26.02 -23.90 10.53
CA PRO A 96 -24.61 -23.77 10.20
C PRO A 96 -24.21 -24.57 8.95
N LEU A 97 -23.39 -23.97 8.08
CA LEU A 97 -22.98 -24.58 6.82
C LEU A 97 -22.25 -25.89 7.05
N THR A 98 -22.69 -26.93 6.35
CA THR A 98 -22.07 -28.24 6.35
C THR A 98 -21.17 -28.43 5.14
N PHE A 99 -20.22 -29.36 5.21
CA PHE A 99 -19.32 -29.66 4.10
C PHE A 99 -20.07 -30.10 2.83
N THR A 100 -21.22 -30.74 3.00
CA THR A 100 -22.13 -31.11 1.92
C THR A 100 -22.74 -29.91 1.21
N ASP A 101 -23.02 -28.82 1.94
CA ASP A 101 -23.55 -27.58 1.34
C ASP A 101 -22.49 -26.88 0.47
N ILE A 102 -21.23 -26.97 0.88
CA ILE A 102 -20.09 -26.41 0.13
C ILE A 102 -19.89 -27.18 -1.18
N ASP A 103 -19.96 -28.51 -1.16
CA ASP A 103 -19.87 -29.32 -2.38
C ASP A 103 -21.05 -29.06 -3.31
N LEU A 104 -22.26 -28.89 -2.76
CA LEU A 104 -23.46 -28.54 -3.52
C LEU A 104 -23.31 -27.16 -4.19
N LEU A 105 -22.80 -26.16 -3.48
CA LEU A 105 -22.50 -24.83 -4.02
C LEU A 105 -21.48 -24.90 -5.16
N LEU A 106 -20.42 -25.69 -4.98
CA LEU A 106 -19.33 -25.83 -5.96
C LEU A 106 -19.81 -26.54 -7.24
N ARG A 107 -20.68 -27.53 -7.10
CA ARG A 107 -21.35 -28.21 -8.23
C ARG A 107 -22.33 -27.30 -8.96
N ALA A 108 -23.13 -26.52 -8.21
CA ALA A 108 -24.06 -25.56 -8.79
C ALA A 108 -23.31 -24.47 -9.58
N PHE A 109 -22.22 -23.96 -9.02
CA PHE A 109 -21.33 -22.99 -9.66
C PHE A 109 -20.71 -23.54 -10.94
N LYS A 110 -20.17 -24.77 -10.90
CA LYS A 110 -19.55 -25.42 -12.06
C LYS A 110 -20.52 -25.65 -13.23
N LYS A 111 -21.82 -25.77 -12.95
CA LYS A 111 -22.86 -25.97 -13.97
C LYS A 111 -23.29 -24.67 -14.68
N ASN A 112 -22.62 -23.52 -14.42
CA ASN A 112 -22.97 -22.21 -14.96
C ASN A 112 -24.47 -21.88 -14.80
N GLN A 113 -25.06 -22.23 -13.65
CA GLN A 113 -26.33 -21.62 -13.25
C GLN A 113 -26.03 -20.20 -12.80
N VAL A 114 -25.92 -19.31 -13.76
CA VAL A 114 -26.00 -17.87 -13.53
C VAL A 114 -27.40 -17.63 -13.00
N THR A 115 -27.50 -17.25 -11.72
CA THR A 115 -28.68 -16.61 -11.15
C THR A 115 -29.03 -15.40 -12.02
N SER A 116 -29.96 -15.60 -12.94
CA SER A 116 -30.57 -14.57 -13.78
C SER A 116 -32.08 -14.71 -13.65
N THR A 117 -32.62 -14.04 -12.64
CA THR A 117 -33.59 -12.93 -12.74
C THR A 117 -33.92 -12.47 -11.33
#